data_AF-A0A6I2YLI2-F1
#
_entry.id   AF-A0A6I2YLI2-F1
#
_cell.length_a   1.000
_cell.length_b   1.000
_cell.length_c   1.000
_cell.angle_alpha   90.00
_cell.angle_beta   90.00
_cell.angle_gamma   90.00
#
_symmetry.space_group_name_H-M   'P 1'
#
loop_
_entity.id
_entity.type
_entity.pdbx_description
1 polymer ?
#
loop_
_entity_poly.entity_id
_entity_poly.type
_entity_poly.pdbx_seq_one_letter_code
_entity_poly.pdbx_strand_id
1 'polypeptide(L)'
;MAKSEHQDPGAMSYAQASAELDEIVAFFEGSEVDVDQLVTRLERATVLVDELEKRLTATKMQVDELAPRLAAVAENADTLIDPETGEILDD
;
A
#
# COMPACT_ATOMS: atom_id res chain seq x y z
N MET A 1 -23.08 22.28 13.62
CA MET A 1 -23.07 21.05 12.80
C MET A 1 -22.73 21.53 11.39
N ALA A 2 -21.58 21.31 10.75
CA ALA A 2 -20.62 20.22 10.83
C ALA A 2 -19.20 20.77 10.59
N LYS A 3 -18.25 20.39 11.45
CA LYS A 3 -16.83 20.44 11.14
C LYS A 3 -16.55 19.07 10.53
N SER A 4 -16.34 18.99 9.21
CA SER A 4 -16.06 17.69 8.57
C SER A 4 -14.81 17.10 9.21
N GLU A 5 -15.03 16.09 10.06
CA GLU A 5 -14.00 15.27 10.68
C GLU A 5 -13.38 14.43 9.57
N HIS A 6 -12.34 14.97 8.93
CA HIS A 6 -11.50 14.14 8.07
C HIS A 6 -10.96 13.00 8.93
N GLN A 7 -11.26 11.77 8.52
CA GLN A 7 -10.87 10.57 9.25
C GLN A 7 -9.35 10.56 9.47
N ASP A 8 -8.89 10.02 10.59
CA ASP A 8 -7.45 9.81 10.83
C ASP A 8 -6.87 8.93 9.72
N PRO A 9 -5.85 9.39 8.96
CA PRO A 9 -5.20 8.60 7.90
C PRO A 9 -4.73 7.23 8.37
N GLY A 10 -4.25 7.11 9.62
CA GLY A 10 -3.81 5.84 10.20
C GLY A 10 -4.95 4.81 10.34
N ALA A 11 -6.20 5.26 10.41
CA ALA A 11 -7.38 4.41 10.51
C ALA A 11 -8.04 4.10 9.15
N MET A 12 -7.60 4.74 8.06
CA MET A 12 -8.12 4.49 6.71
C MET A 12 -7.46 3.26 6.10
N SER A 13 -8.14 2.53 5.20
CA SER A 13 -7.46 1.58 4.31
C SER A 13 -6.63 2.32 3.25
N TYR A 14 -5.69 1.62 2.60
CA TYR A 14 -4.90 2.19 1.50
C TYR A 14 -5.80 2.77 0.39
N ALA A 15 -6.82 2.01 -0.02
CA ALA A 15 -7.74 2.43 -1.07
C ALA A 15 -8.52 3.71 -0.70
N GLN A 16 -8.94 3.84 0.56
CA GLN A 16 -9.65 5.04 1.03
C GLN A 16 -8.73 6.26 1.05
N ALA A 17 -7.51 6.12 1.58
CA ALA A 17 -6.54 7.20 1.62
C ALA A 17 -6.09 7.63 0.20
N SER A 18 -5.93 6.67 -0.72
CA SER A 18 -5.64 6.96 -2.13
C SER A 18 -6.78 7.71 -2.82
N ALA A 19 -8.03 7.29 -2.60
CA ALA A 19 -9.18 7.97 -3.18
C ALA A 19 -9.30 9.42 -2.68
N GLU A 20 -9.05 9.67 -1.39
CA GLU A 20 -9.04 11.03 -0.85
C GLU A 20 -7.92 11.89 -1.47
N LEU A 21 -6.73 11.30 -1.72
CA LEU A 21 -5.66 11.99 -2.41
C LEU A 21 -6.06 12.39 -3.84
N ASP A 22 -6.73 11.49 -4.57
CA ASP A 22 -7.24 11.75 -5.92
C ASP A 22 -8.27 12.90 -5.90
N GLU A 23 -9.15 12.96 -4.90
CA GLU A 23 -10.10 14.06 -4.72
C GLU A 23 -9.39 15.41 -4.45
N ILE A 24 -8.31 15.40 -3.66
CA ILE A 24 -7.51 16.61 -3.40
C ILE A 24 -6.82 17.07 -4.68
N VAL A 25 -6.25 16.16 -5.46
CA VAL A 25 -5.62 16.48 -6.75
C VAL A 25 -6.65 17.07 -7.71
N ALA A 26 -7.83 16.45 -7.85
CA ALA A 26 -8.90 16.96 -8.70
C ALA A 26 -9.36 18.37 -8.28
N PHE A 27 -9.34 18.67 -6.98
CA PHE A 27 -9.64 20.02 -6.49
C PHE A 27 -8.58 21.05 -6.94
N PHE A 28 -7.29 20.69 -6.96
CA PHE A 28 -6.21 21.58 -7.43
C PHE A 28 -6.24 21.83 -8.94
N GLU A 29 -6.80 20.91 -9.71
CA GLU A 29 -7.00 21.07 -11.15
C GLU A 29 -8.17 22.01 -11.49
N GLY A 30 -9.00 22.36 -10.50
CA GLY A 30 -10.09 23.31 -10.66
C GLY A 30 -9.60 24.75 -10.92
N SER A 31 -10.37 25.52 -11.69
CA SER A 31 -10.00 26.88 -12.09
C SER A 31 -10.34 27.97 -11.06
N GLU A 32 -11.15 27.68 -10.05
CA GLU A 32 -11.51 28.62 -8.98
C GLU A 32 -11.18 28.00 -7.62
N VAL A 33 -9.95 28.24 -7.15
CA VAL A 33 -9.47 27.70 -5.88
C VAL A 33 -9.04 28.82 -4.94
N ASP A 34 -9.62 28.83 -3.74
CA ASP A 34 -9.23 29.73 -2.66
C ASP A 34 -7.87 29.29 -2.07
N VAL A 35 -6.95 30.23 -1.87
CA VAL A 35 -5.60 29.99 -1.35
C VAL A 35 -5.62 29.34 0.04
N ASP A 36 -6.56 29.74 0.92
CA ASP A 36 -6.65 29.16 2.27
C ASP A 36 -7.11 27.69 2.21
N GLN A 37 -7.97 27.37 1.23
CA GLN A 37 -8.40 26.00 0.96
C GLN A 37 -7.29 25.16 0.31
N LEU A 38 -6.40 25.77 -0.50
CA LEU A 38 -5.23 25.11 -1.05
C LEU A 38 -4.28 24.64 0.06
N VAL A 39 -3.94 25.52 1.00
CA VAL A 39 -3.03 25.20 2.11
C VAL A 39 -3.59 24.05 2.95
N THR A 40 -4.85 24.16 3.36
CA THR A 40 -5.50 23.12 4.18
C THR A 40 -5.51 21.74 3.50
N ARG A 41 -5.78 21.70 2.19
CA ARG A 41 -5.80 20.45 1.42
C ARG A 41 -4.40 19.91 1.14
N LEU A 42 -3.42 20.78 0.96
CA LEU A 42 -2.03 20.36 0.78
C LEU A 42 -1.46 19.74 2.06
N GLU A 43 -1.76 20.34 3.22
CA GLU A 43 -1.43 19.75 4.52
C GLU A 43 -2.06 18.37 4.67
N ARG A 44 -3.34 18.24 4.32
CA ARG A 44 -4.05 16.95 4.34
C ARG A 44 -3.41 15.92 3.40
N ALA A 45 -3.10 16.29 2.16
CA ALA A 45 -2.43 15.43 1.21
C ALA A 45 -1.07 14.96 1.72
N THR A 46 -0.30 15.83 2.37
CA THR A 46 1.00 15.49 2.95
C THR A 46 0.87 14.38 4.00
N VAL A 47 -0.09 14.50 4.92
CA VAL A 47 -0.31 13.47 5.95
C VAL A 47 -0.76 12.14 5.33
N LEU A 48 -1.63 12.18 4.31
CA LEU A 48 -2.06 10.97 3.60
C LEU A 48 -0.89 10.28 2.90
N VAL A 49 -0.05 11.03 2.19
CA VAL A 49 1.13 10.50 1.49
C VAL A 49 2.12 9.89 2.48
N ASP A 50 2.42 10.55 3.59
CA ASP A 50 3.31 10.03 4.63
C ASP A 50 2.82 8.68 5.17
N GLU A 51 1.50 8.54 5.40
CA GLU A 51 0.91 7.31 5.88
C GLU A 51 0.94 6.19 4.82
N LEU A 52 0.65 6.53 3.56
CA LEU A 52 0.74 5.58 2.45
C LEU A 52 2.19 5.09 2.24
N GLU A 53 3.18 5.98 2.34
CA GLU A 53 4.60 5.63 2.22
C GLU A 53 5.06 4.70 3.35
N LYS A 54 4.66 4.97 4.60
CA LYS A 54 4.94 4.08 5.74
C LYS A 54 4.40 2.68 5.51
N ARG A 55 3.16 2.57 5.02
CA ARG A 55 2.53 1.28 4.73
C ARG A 55 3.23 0.56 3.60
N LEU A 56 3.55 1.26 2.51
CA LEU A 56 4.26 0.67 1.38
C LEU A 56 5.63 0.13 1.82
N THR A 57 6.34 0.88 2.67
CA THR A 57 7.61 0.46 3.25
C THR A 57 7.45 -0.80 4.10
N ALA A 58 6.45 -0.85 4.98
CA ALA A 58 6.17 -2.02 5.80
C ALA A 58 5.81 -3.25 4.95
N THR A 59 4.95 -3.08 3.94
CA THR A 59 4.60 -4.15 3.00
C THR A 59 5.82 -4.62 2.22
N LYS A 60 6.68 -3.71 1.76
CA LYS A 60 7.93 -4.07 1.09
C LYS A 60 8.82 -4.93 1.98
N MET A 61 9.01 -4.54 3.24
CA MET A 61 9.80 -5.34 4.20
C MET A 61 9.21 -6.74 4.40
N GLN A 62 7.89 -6.86 4.51
CA GLN A 62 7.22 -8.16 4.63
C GLN A 62 7.42 -9.02 3.38
N VAL A 63 7.32 -8.44 2.19
CA VAL A 63 7.57 -9.15 0.93
C VAL A 63 9.03 -9.59 0.84
N ASP A 64 9.97 -8.73 1.18
CA ASP A 64 11.41 -9.03 1.17
C ASP A 64 11.75 -10.16 2.17
N GLU A 65 11.00 -10.31 3.26
CA GLU A 65 11.12 -11.45 4.20
C GLU A 65 10.48 -12.74 3.66
N LEU A 66 9.27 -12.63 3.11
CA LEU A 66 8.47 -13.80 2.73
C LEU A 66 8.89 -14.41 1.39
N ALA A 67 9.33 -13.60 0.43
CA ALA A 67 9.69 -14.08 -0.90
C ALA A 67 10.84 -15.10 -0.89
N PRO A 68 11.96 -14.91 -0.16
CA PRO A 68 13.02 -15.91 -0.06
C PRO A 68 12.55 -17.20 0.63
N ARG A 69 11.69 -17.09 1.65
CA ARG A 69 11.13 -18.25 2.36
C ARG A 69 10.25 -19.09 1.43
N LEU A 70 9.43 -18.42 0.62
CA LEU A 70 8.59 -19.08 -0.38
C LEU A 70 9.44 -19.75 -1.47
N ALA A 71 10.51 -19.07 -1.94
CA ALA A 71 11.45 -19.65 -2.90
C ALA A 71 12.13 -20.92 -2.35
N ALA A 72 12.61 -20.88 -1.11
CA ALA A 72 13.22 -22.04 -0.47
C ALA A 72 12.23 -23.21 -0.32
N VAL A 73 10.97 -22.96 0.02
CA VAL A 73 9.94 -24.02 0.07
C VAL A 73 9.67 -24.60 -1.32
N ALA A 74 9.62 -23.78 -2.36
CA ALA A 74 9.44 -24.24 -3.73
C ALA A 74 10.62 -25.10 -4.22
N GLU A 75 11.86 -24.71 -3.93
CA GLU A 75 13.06 -25.50 -4.26
C GLU A 75 13.08 -26.85 -3.52
N ASN A 76 12.72 -26.88 -2.24
CA ASN A 76 12.65 -28.15 -1.49
C ASN A 76 11.55 -29.07 -2.03
N ALA A 77 10.41 -28.52 -2.44
CA ALA A 77 9.34 -29.30 -3.08
C ALA A 77 9.81 -29.89 -4.41
N ASP A 78 10.61 -29.16 -5.18
CA ASP A 78 11.21 -29.64 -6.44
C ASP A 78 12.23 -30.75 -6.18
N THR A 79 13.02 -30.68 -5.09
CA THR A 79 13.95 -31.77 -4.72
C THR A 79 13.27 -33.04 -4.20
N LEU A 80 12.02 -32.95 -3.75
CA LEU A 80 11.23 -34.11 -3.32
C LEU A 80 10.46 -34.76 -4.47
N ILE A 81 10.54 -34.20 -5.68
CA ILE A 81 9.88 -34.72 -6.87
C ILE A 81 10.98 -35.08 -7.87
N ASP A 82 11.03 -36.33 -8.32
CA ASP A 82 11.95 -36.74 -9.38
C ASP A 82 11.66 -35.91 -10.66
N PRO A 83 12.63 -35.14 -11.20
CA PRO A 83 12.39 -34.26 -12.34
C PRO A 83 12.19 -35.01 -13.68
N GLU A 84 12.54 -36.30 -13.76
CA GLU A 84 12.31 -37.13 -14.95
C GLU A 84 10.97 -37.87 -14.91
N THR A 85 10.51 -38.27 -13.73
CA THR A 85 9.30 -39.12 -13.57
C THR A 85 8.11 -38.41 -12.91
N GLY A 86 8.34 -37.33 -12.17
CA GLY A 86 7.33 -36.62 -11.39
C GLY A 86 6.87 -37.36 -10.13
N GLU A 87 7.54 -38.45 -9.76
CA GLU A 87 7.24 -39.22 -8.54
C GLU A 87 7.83 -38.55 -7.30
N ILE A 88 7.17 -38.71 -6.15
CA ILE A 88 7.69 -38.22 -4.87
C ILE A 88 8.83 -39.13 -4.44
N LEU A 89 9.99 -38.55 -4.12
CA LEU A 89 11.12 -39.28 -3.53
C LEU A 89 10.79 -39.61 -2.07
N ASP A 90 10.39 -40.86 -1.79
CA ASP A 90 10.26 -41.39 -0.43
C ASP A 90 11.65 -41.53 0.22
N ASP A 91 11.78 -41.10 1.49
CA ASP A 91 13.00 -41.15 2.35
C ASP A 91 13.44 -42.59 2.69
#